data_AF-A0A6N7V444-F1
#
_entry.id   AF-A0A6N7V444-F1
#
_cell.length_a   1.000
_cell.length_b   1.000
_cell.length_c   1.000
_cell.angle_alpha   90.00
_cell.angle_beta   90.00
_cell.angle_gamma   90.00
#
_symmetry.space_group_name_H-M   'P 1'
#
loop_
_entity.id
_entity.type
_entity.pdbx_description
1 polymer ?
#
loop_
_entity_poly.entity_id
_entity_poly.type
_entity_poly.pdbx_seq_one_letter_code
_entity_poly.pdbx_strand_id
1 'polypeptide(L)' 'MKPVLCEKKTYTVAEIAKILGVSKGAAYSLVKESTFKSIKIGKSIRINKESFDKWFYSDE' A
#
# COMPACT_ATOMS: atom_id res chain seq x y z
N MET A 1 -6.32 -28.08 11.43
CA MET A 1 -5.62 -26.79 11.62
C MET A 1 -5.23 -26.26 10.25
N LYS A 2 -5.81 -25.12 9.83
CA LYS A 2 -5.37 -24.43 8.61
C LYS A 2 -4.11 -23.65 8.97
N PRO A 3 -2.99 -23.79 8.26
CA PRO A 3 -1.83 -22.94 8.51
C PRO A 3 -2.31 -21.50 8.31
N VAL A 4 -2.11 -20.66 9.33
CA VAL A 4 -2.20 -19.21 9.18
C VAL A 4 -1.08 -18.81 8.25
N LEU A 5 -1.35 -18.91 6.94
CA LEU A 5 -0.64 -18.16 5.93
C LEU A 5 -0.85 -16.71 6.37
N CYS A 6 0.15 -16.15 7.05
CA CYS A 6 0.25 -14.72 7.24
C CYS A 6 0.54 -14.15 5.85
N GLU A 7 -0.49 -14.18 4.99
CA GLU A 7 -0.48 -13.59 3.67
C GLU A 7 -0.04 -12.16 3.89
N LYS A 8 1.05 -11.77 3.24
CA LYS A 8 1.58 -10.42 3.36
C LYS A 8 0.55 -9.48 2.74
N LYS A 9 -0.41 -9.05 3.57
CA LYS A 9 -1.45 -8.06 3.30
C LYS A 9 -0.88 -6.66 3.21
N THR A 10 0.39 -6.50 2.80
CA THR A 10 0.98 -5.19 2.60
C THR A 10 1.63 -5.06 1.23
N TYR A 11 1.40 -3.93 0.57
CA TYR A 11 2.13 -3.45 -0.59
C TYR A 11 3.37 -2.67 -0.16
N THR A 12 4.36 -2.60 -1.05
CA THR A 12 5.45 -1.62 -0.94
C THR A 12 5.16 -0.38 -1.78
N VAL A 13 5.88 0.71 -1.54
CA VAL A 13 5.74 1.96 -2.32
C VAL A 13 5.95 1.71 -3.82
N ALA A 14 6.87 0.80 -4.17
CA ALA A 14 7.13 0.44 -5.55
C ALA A 14 5.95 -0.33 -6.18
N GLU A 15 5.26 -1.18 -5.41
CA GLU A 15 4.08 -1.90 -5.91
C GLU A 15 2.91 -0.96 -6.12
N ILE A 16 2.58 -0.10 -5.16
CA ILE A 16 1.50 0.89 -5.37
C ILE A 16 1.82 1.81 -6.53
N ALA A 17 3.08 2.22 -6.71
CA ALA A 17 3.49 3.05 -7.84
C ALA A 17 3.21 2.34 -9.17
N LYS A 18 3.42 1.02 -9.23
CA LYS A 18 3.13 0.20 -10.40
C LYS A 18 1.63 -0.01 -10.62
N ILE A 19 0.86 -0.21 -9.55
CA ILE A 19 -0.60 -0.39 -9.61
C ILE A 19 -1.29 0.91 -10.07
N LEU A 20 -0.89 2.04 -9.50
CA LEU A 20 -1.37 3.38 -9.85
C LEU A 20 -0.81 3.91 -11.18
N GLY A 21 0.25 3.29 -11.71
CA GLY A 21 0.97 3.82 -12.88
C GLY A 21 1.69 5.16 -12.63
N VAL A 22 1.99 5.50 -11.37
CA VAL A 22 2.61 6.77 -10.99
C VAL A 22 4.11 6.64 -10.74
N SER A 23 4.82 7.76 -10.81
CA SER A 23 6.23 7.81 -10.42
C SER A 23 6.44 7.51 -8.94
N LYS A 24 7.61 6.98 -8.57
CA LYS A 24 7.98 6.69 -7.17
C LYS A 24 7.78 7.90 -6.24
N GLY A 25 8.10 9.12 -6.70
CA GLY A 25 7.89 10.35 -5.94
C GLY A 25 6.41 10.63 -5.65
N ALA A 26 5.54 10.45 -6.65
CA ALA A 26 4.09 10.60 -6.49
C ALA A 26 3.51 9.54 -5.54
N ALA A 27 3.99 8.29 -5.63
CA ALA A 27 3.63 7.26 -4.65
C ALA A 27 4.07 7.60 -3.23
N TYR A 28 5.26 8.20 -3.05
CA TYR A 28 5.70 8.71 -1.75
C TYR A 28 4.83 9.86 -1.24
N SER A 29 4.41 10.78 -2.11
CA SER A 29 3.47 11.85 -1.74
C SER A 29 2.12 11.29 -1.30
N LEU A 30 1.53 10.34 -2.06
CA LEU A 30 0.27 9.68 -1.71
C LEU A 30 0.34 8.97 -0.35
N VAL A 31 1.43 8.25 -0.10
CA VAL A 31 1.68 7.62 1.20
C VAL A 31 1.79 8.68 2.31
N LYS A 32 2.46 9.80 2.04
CA LYS A 32 2.67 10.90 3.00
C LYS A 32 1.37 11.67 3.28
N GLU A 33 0.50 11.81 2.29
CA GLU A 33 -0.84 12.38 2.40
C GLU A 33 -1.80 11.45 3.16
N SER A 34 -1.34 10.26 3.57
CA SER A 34 -2.08 9.32 4.41
C SER A 34 -3.44 8.91 3.81
N THR A 35 -3.53 8.89 2.48
CA THR A 35 -4.72 8.52 1.72
C THR A 35 -5.18 7.08 2.02
N PHE A 36 -4.27 6.21 2.44
CA PHE A 36 -4.54 4.84 2.87
C PHE A 36 -3.65 4.47 4.07
N LYS A 37 -4.04 3.42 4.82
CA LYS A 37 -3.23 2.92 5.96
C LYS A 37 -1.88 2.42 5.47
N SER A 38 -0.85 3.22 5.71
CA SER A 38 0.53 2.87 5.45
C SER A 38 1.36 2.99 6.73
N ILE A 39 2.24 2.03 6.93
CA ILE A 39 3.06 1.89 8.13
C ILE A 39 4.52 1.96 7.68
N LYS A 40 5.24 2.97 8.15
CA LYS A 40 6.69 3.04 7.94
C LYS A 40 7.37 2.18 9.00
N ILE A 41 7.99 1.09 8.57
CA ILE A 41 8.78 0.19 9.41
C ILE A 41 10.26 0.44 9.11
N GLY A 42 10.90 1.25 9.96
CA GLY A 42 12.30 1.66 9.80
C GLY A 42 12.52 2.46 8.50
N LYS A 43 13.27 1.87 7.56
CA LYS A 43 13.54 2.44 6.23
C LYS A 43 12.56 2.01 5.15
N SER A 44 11.71 1.03 5.43
CA SER A 44 10.73 0.49 4.48
C SER A 44 9.33 0.97 4.81
N ILE A 45 8.54 1.25 3.78
CA ILE A 45 7.13 1.59 3.93
C ILE A 45 6.30 0.39 3.49
N ARG A 46 5.33 0.03 4.33
CA ARG A 46 4.39 -1.08 4.13
C ARG A 46 2.98 -0.50 4.11
N ILE A 47 2.33 -0.55 2.96
CA ILE A 47 0.96 -0.09 2.77
C ILE A 47 0.03 -1.28 3.01
N ASN A 48 -1.03 -1.16 3.81
CA ASN A 48 -2.01 -2.23 3.95
C ASN A 48 -2.79 -2.42 2.65
N LYS A 49 -2.78 -3.63 2.09
CA LYS A 49 -3.51 -3.97 0.87
C LYS A 49 -4.98 -3.66 1.02
N GLU A 50 -5.63 -4.09 2.11
CA GLU A 50 -7.08 -3.90 2.28
C GLU A 50 -7.50 -2.42 2.31
N SER A 51 -6.70 -1.55 2.92
CA SER A 51 -7.00 -0.11 2.91
C SER A 51 -6.71 0.53 1.56
N PHE A 52 -5.64 0.12 0.88
CA PHE A 52 -5.33 0.60 -0.47
C PHE A 52 -6.42 0.19 -1.46
N ASP A 53 -6.82 -1.08 -1.41
CA ASP A 53 -7.83 -1.70 -2.27
C ASP A 53 -9.19 -1.03 -2.07
N LYS A 54 -9.62 -0.82 -0.81
CA LYS A 54 -10.82 -0.02 -0.52
C LYS A 54 -10.77 1.38 -1.10
N TRP A 55 -9.63 2.06 -1.00
CA TRP A 55 -9.50 3.40 -1.57
C TRP A 55 -9.51 3.37 -3.10
N PHE A 56 -8.82 2.40 -3.72
CA PHE A 56 -8.73 2.24 -5.16
C PHE A 56 -10.10 1.90 -5.78
N TYR A 57 -10.84 0.97 -5.17
CA TYR A 57 -12.19 0.61 -5.61
C TYR A 57 -13.28 1.58 -5.13
N SER A 58 -12.97 2.53 -4.24
CA SER A 58 -13.94 3.58 -3.86
C SER A 58 -14.02 4.72 -4.87
N ASP A 59 -13.06 4.83 -5.79
CA ASP A 59 -13.01 5.86 -6.83
C ASP A 59 -13.52 5.36 -8.20
N GLU A 60 -14.07 4.13 -8.28
CA GLU A 60 -14.80 3.57 -9.44
C GLU A 60 -16.33 3.57 -9.24
#